data_AF-A0A559K8A3-F1
#
_entry.id   AF-A0A559K8A3-F1
#
_cell.length_a   1.000
_cell.length_b   1.000
_cell.length_c   1.000
_cell.angle_alpha   90.00
_cell.angle_beta   90.00
_cell.angle_gamma   90.00
#
_symmetry.space_group_name_H-M   'P 1'
#
loop_
_entity.id
_entity.type
_entity.pdbx_description
1 polymer ?
#
loop_
_entity_poly.entity_id
_entity_poly.type
_entity_poly.pdbx_seq_one_letter_code
_entity_poly.pdbx_strand_id
1 'polypeptide(L)'
;MKWKNHLILMFSLMVITITACSNKQYGAKSATDQQERILSQGGVPQQISKIRSELNQAKANISTNKTDIDTLKKENETLKTRLSAVESKFTTPSPSSVPVPVPAPTPGVTPTPGEKAVTRAEVSKFLVLSLGIYDEKAQANFTDVPMDNEYYSYIASAYNNGLIDGLTNGMFAPNNSVTREQYATILARGVSLPIPSTDPSITIKDIDTGVAAWASIFVQAVVNAGLMDLDILMATLF
;
A
#
# COMPACT_ATOMS: atom_id res chain seq x y z
N MET A 1 -39.81 5.45 -93.01
CA MET A 1 -40.06 4.75 -91.72
C MET A 1 -39.26 3.44 -91.52
N LYS A 2 -38.25 3.10 -92.34
CA LYS A 2 -37.53 1.80 -92.21
C LYS A 2 -36.29 1.79 -91.30
N TRP A 3 -35.75 2.95 -90.89
CA TRP A 3 -34.50 2.99 -90.11
C TRP A 3 -34.70 2.93 -88.58
N LYS A 4 -35.89 3.32 -88.09
CA LYS A 4 -36.23 3.24 -86.65
C LYS A 4 -36.32 1.79 -86.14
N ASN A 5 -36.82 0.86 -86.96
CA ASN A 5 -36.94 -0.55 -86.57
C ASN A 5 -35.58 -1.28 -86.51
N HIS A 6 -34.63 -0.91 -87.37
CA HIS A 6 -33.28 -1.49 -87.32
C HIS A 6 -32.48 -1.00 -86.10
N LEU A 7 -32.64 0.26 -85.71
CA LEU A 7 -31.97 0.79 -84.53
C LEU A 7 -32.49 0.13 -83.24
N ILE A 8 -33.80 -0.10 -83.13
CA ILE A 8 -34.42 -0.80 -81.99
C ILE A 8 -33.94 -2.26 -81.90
N LEU A 9 -33.80 -2.97 -83.02
CA LEU A 9 -33.28 -4.34 -83.05
C LEU A 9 -31.81 -4.43 -82.62
N MET A 10 -30.97 -3.47 -83.01
CA MET A 10 -29.55 -3.43 -82.63
C MET A 10 -29.36 -3.13 -81.13
N PHE A 11 -30.14 -2.19 -80.57
CA PHE A 11 -30.10 -1.93 -79.13
C PHE A 11 -30.61 -3.12 -78.30
N SER A 12 -31.64 -3.83 -78.77
CA SER A 12 -32.14 -5.03 -78.09
C SER A 12 -31.11 -6.16 -78.08
N LEU A 13 -30.44 -6.43 -79.21
CA LEU A 13 -29.39 -7.44 -79.30
C LEU A 13 -28.16 -7.09 -78.45
N MET A 14 -27.80 -5.80 -78.35
CA MET A 14 -26.69 -5.33 -77.52
C MET A 14 -26.98 -5.46 -76.02
N VAL A 15 -28.22 -5.16 -75.58
CA VAL A 15 -28.62 -5.35 -74.17
C VAL A 15 -28.69 -6.83 -73.81
N ILE A 16 -29.17 -7.69 -74.71
CA ILE A 16 -29.21 -9.16 -74.48
C ILE A 16 -27.80 -9.74 -74.36
N THR A 17 -26.85 -9.31 -75.18
CA THR A 17 -25.45 -9.80 -75.11
C THR A 17 -24.70 -9.29 -73.89
N ILE A 18 -24.92 -8.05 -73.46
CA ILE A 18 -24.35 -7.51 -72.20
C ILE A 18 -24.94 -8.24 -70.98
N THR A 19 -26.23 -8.55 -70.99
CA THR A 19 -26.91 -9.27 -69.89
C THR A 19 -26.43 -10.73 -69.78
N ALA A 20 -26.17 -11.39 -70.91
CA ALA A 20 -25.65 -12.76 -70.92
C ALA A 20 -24.18 -12.86 -70.47
N CYS A 21 -23.34 -11.84 -70.74
CA CYS A 21 -21.95 -11.82 -70.27
C CYS A 21 -21.85 -11.59 -68.75
N SER A 22 -22.69 -10.72 -68.17
CA SER A 22 -22.70 -10.48 -66.72
C SER A 22 -23.17 -11.69 -65.91
N ASN A 23 -24.15 -12.45 -66.40
CA ASN A 23 -24.70 -13.55 -65.60
C ASN A 23 -23.76 -14.78 -65.49
N LYS A 24 -22.82 -14.95 -66.43
CA LYS A 24 -21.90 -16.10 -66.45
C LYS A 24 -20.63 -15.89 -65.61
N GLN A 25 -20.22 -14.65 -65.36
CA GLN A 25 -19.03 -14.36 -64.54
C GLN A 25 -19.31 -14.17 -63.04
N TYR A 26 -20.53 -13.82 -62.63
CA TYR A 26 -20.79 -13.41 -61.24
C TYR A 26 -21.58 -14.40 -60.37
N GLY A 27 -22.10 -15.51 -60.91
CA GLY A 27 -23.09 -16.34 -60.19
C GLY A 27 -22.67 -17.71 -59.63
N ALA A 28 -21.61 -18.36 -60.14
CA ALA A 28 -21.38 -19.79 -59.86
C ALA A 28 -20.09 -20.16 -59.11
N LYS A 29 -19.09 -19.25 -59.00
CA LYS A 29 -17.88 -19.52 -58.21
C LYS A 29 -18.05 -19.16 -56.73
N SER A 30 -18.79 -18.10 -56.42
CA SER A 30 -18.93 -17.62 -55.04
C SER A 30 -19.60 -18.66 -54.12
N ALA A 31 -20.76 -19.21 -54.49
CA ALA A 31 -21.51 -20.12 -53.61
C ALA A 31 -20.79 -21.45 -53.34
N THR A 32 -20.13 -22.02 -54.35
CA THR A 32 -19.37 -23.28 -54.25
C THR A 32 -18.09 -23.09 -53.44
N ASP A 33 -17.38 -21.97 -53.65
CA ASP A 33 -16.22 -21.59 -52.83
C ASP A 33 -16.64 -21.29 -51.37
N GLN A 34 -17.84 -20.73 -51.15
CA GLN A 34 -18.39 -20.58 -49.79
C GLN A 34 -18.70 -21.92 -49.15
N GLN A 35 -19.30 -22.85 -49.90
CA GLN A 35 -19.67 -24.19 -49.43
C GLN A 35 -18.42 -25.03 -49.09
N GLU A 36 -17.36 -24.96 -49.90
CA GLU A 36 -16.07 -25.62 -49.63
C GLU A 36 -15.34 -25.02 -48.43
N ARG A 37 -15.40 -23.69 -48.22
CA ARG A 37 -14.90 -23.07 -46.98
C ARG A 37 -15.69 -23.50 -45.74
N ILE A 38 -17.01 -23.67 -45.86
CA ILE A 38 -17.88 -24.16 -44.78
C ILE A 38 -17.55 -25.63 -44.45
N LEU A 39 -17.30 -26.46 -45.45
CA LEU A 39 -16.90 -27.86 -45.28
C LEU A 39 -15.46 -27.99 -44.72
N SER A 40 -14.55 -27.09 -45.11
CA SER A 40 -13.18 -27.02 -44.62
C SER A 40 -13.05 -26.59 -43.15
N GLN A 41 -13.99 -25.78 -42.64
CA GLN A 41 -14.03 -25.34 -41.24
C GLN A 41 -14.84 -26.28 -40.32
N GLY A 42 -15.25 -27.44 -40.86
CA GLY A 42 -16.31 -28.27 -40.29
C GLY A 42 -17.65 -27.57 -40.40
N GLY A 43 -18.63 -28.18 -41.07
CA GLY A 43 -19.91 -27.51 -41.39
C GLY A 43 -20.56 -26.86 -40.16
N VAL A 44 -21.46 -25.89 -40.39
CA VAL A 44 -22.15 -25.11 -39.33
C VAL A 44 -22.58 -25.95 -38.09
N PRO A 45 -23.08 -27.19 -38.22
CA PRO A 45 -23.38 -28.04 -37.06
C PRO A 45 -22.18 -28.40 -36.16
N GLN A 46 -20.99 -28.62 -36.75
CA GLN A 46 -19.75 -28.91 -36.02
C GLN A 46 -19.21 -27.65 -35.32
N GLN A 47 -19.34 -26.49 -35.94
CA GLN A 47 -19.00 -25.22 -35.28
C GLN A 47 -19.91 -24.97 -34.06
N ILE A 48 -21.22 -25.22 -34.21
CA ILE A 48 -22.19 -25.10 -33.12
C ILE A 48 -21.87 -26.06 -31.97
N SER A 49 -21.48 -27.32 -32.25
CA SER A 49 -21.13 -28.27 -31.19
C SER A 49 -19.85 -27.86 -30.45
N LYS A 50 -18.84 -27.38 -31.18
CA LYS A 50 -17.59 -26.87 -30.58
C LYS A 50 -17.85 -25.67 -29.67
N ILE A 51 -18.61 -24.68 -30.14
CA ILE A 51 -18.98 -23.50 -29.35
C ILE A 51 -19.74 -23.91 -28.07
N ARG A 52 -20.65 -24.90 -28.16
CA ARG A 52 -21.36 -25.42 -26.99
C ARG A 52 -20.41 -26.08 -25.99
N SER A 53 -19.42 -26.86 -26.45
CA SER A 53 -18.43 -27.46 -25.56
C SER A 53 -17.55 -26.43 -24.86
N GLU A 54 -17.10 -25.41 -25.58
CA GLU A 54 -16.32 -24.30 -25.02
C GLU A 54 -17.13 -23.51 -23.99
N LEU A 55 -18.42 -23.27 -24.28
CA LEU A 55 -19.33 -22.61 -23.34
C LEU A 55 -19.51 -23.42 -22.04
N ASN A 56 -19.64 -24.75 -22.14
CA ASN A 56 -19.78 -25.60 -20.97
C ASN A 56 -18.47 -25.67 -20.15
N GLN A 57 -17.32 -25.70 -20.81
CA GLN A 57 -16.02 -25.63 -20.15
C GLN A 57 -15.83 -24.28 -19.44
N ALA A 58 -16.18 -23.17 -20.10
CA ALA A 58 -16.12 -21.84 -19.51
C ALA A 58 -17.01 -21.72 -18.27
N LYS A 59 -18.23 -22.30 -18.30
CA LYS A 59 -19.12 -22.35 -17.13
C LYS A 59 -18.52 -23.14 -15.97
N ALA A 60 -17.87 -24.27 -16.24
CA ALA A 60 -17.18 -25.05 -15.22
C ALA A 60 -16.04 -24.25 -14.57
N ASN A 61 -15.21 -23.58 -15.38
CA ASN A 61 -14.12 -22.74 -14.87
C ASN A 61 -14.65 -21.58 -14.01
N ILE A 62 -15.75 -20.92 -14.41
CA ILE A 62 -16.39 -19.87 -13.62
C ILE A 62 -16.87 -20.40 -12.26
N SER A 63 -17.42 -21.62 -12.23
CA SER A 63 -17.86 -22.27 -11.00
C SER A 63 -16.68 -22.54 -10.06
N THR A 64 -15.57 -23.06 -10.58
CA THR A 64 -14.34 -23.29 -9.79
C THR A 64 -13.80 -21.98 -9.23
N ASN A 65 -13.65 -20.95 -10.06
CA ASN A 65 -13.17 -19.65 -9.61
C ASN A 65 -14.08 -19.04 -8.54
N LYS A 66 -15.39 -19.28 -8.60
CA LYS A 66 -16.33 -18.82 -7.56
C LYS A 66 -16.05 -19.50 -6.22
N THR A 67 -15.78 -20.80 -6.22
CA THR A 67 -15.40 -21.55 -5.00
C THR A 67 -14.06 -21.08 -4.43
N ASP A 68 -13.08 -20.79 -5.29
CA ASP A 68 -11.79 -20.26 -4.85
C ASP A 68 -11.94 -18.87 -4.22
N ILE A 69 -12.75 -17.99 -4.81
CA ILE A 69 -13.08 -16.68 -4.23
C ILE A 69 -13.74 -16.83 -2.85
N ASP A 70 -14.65 -17.77 -2.69
CA ASP A 70 -15.31 -18.01 -1.40
C ASP A 70 -14.34 -18.54 -0.34
N THR A 71 -13.39 -19.38 -0.76
CA THR A 71 -12.30 -19.90 0.09
C THR A 71 -11.37 -18.77 0.53
N LEU A 72 -10.89 -17.95 -0.41
CA LEU A 72 -10.03 -16.79 -0.14
C LEU A 72 -10.71 -15.76 0.76
N LYS A 73 -12.02 -15.55 0.62
CA LYS A 73 -12.80 -14.69 1.53
C LYS A 73 -12.78 -15.24 2.94
N LYS A 74 -13.00 -16.55 3.11
CA LYS A 74 -12.95 -17.21 4.43
C LYS A 74 -11.57 -17.12 5.07
N GLU A 75 -10.51 -17.31 4.27
CA GLU A 75 -9.13 -17.15 4.74
C GLU A 75 -8.85 -15.71 5.16
N ASN A 76 -9.30 -14.72 4.39
CA ASN A 76 -9.16 -13.31 4.77
C ASN A 76 -9.88 -12.97 6.08
N GLU A 77 -11.09 -13.46 6.31
CA GLU A 77 -11.78 -13.26 7.60
C GLU A 77 -11.05 -13.97 8.76
N THR A 78 -10.47 -15.14 8.49
CA THR A 78 -9.64 -15.85 9.46
C THR A 78 -8.35 -15.07 9.76
N LEU A 79 -7.70 -14.51 8.75
CA LEU A 79 -6.51 -13.67 8.89
C LEU A 79 -6.83 -12.38 9.64
N LYS A 80 -7.97 -11.73 9.38
CA LYS A 80 -8.44 -10.57 10.17
C LYS A 80 -8.62 -10.93 11.64
N THR A 81 -9.20 -12.10 11.92
CA THR A 81 -9.39 -12.57 13.31
C THR A 81 -8.05 -12.89 13.98
N ARG A 82 -7.12 -13.49 13.25
CA ARG A 82 -5.76 -13.75 13.74
C ARG A 82 -5.00 -12.45 13.95
N LEU A 83 -5.15 -11.49 13.04
CA LEU A 83 -4.55 -10.17 13.13
C LEU A 83 -5.07 -9.45 14.37
N SER A 84 -6.38 -9.42 14.61
CA SER A 84 -6.93 -8.80 15.83
C SER A 84 -6.51 -9.52 17.12
N ALA A 85 -6.34 -10.84 17.09
CA ALA A 85 -5.82 -11.61 18.22
C ALA A 85 -4.30 -11.44 18.44
N VAL A 86 -3.56 -11.07 17.41
CA VAL A 86 -2.14 -10.71 17.48
C VAL A 86 -2.01 -9.27 17.94
N GLU A 87 -2.78 -8.36 17.35
CA GLU A 87 -2.93 -6.98 17.78
C GLU A 87 -3.30 -6.92 19.25
N SER A 88 -4.23 -7.73 19.78
CA SER A 88 -4.53 -7.72 21.22
C SER A 88 -3.41 -8.24 22.13
N LYS A 89 -2.44 -8.98 21.57
CA LYS A 89 -1.21 -9.37 22.28
C LYS A 89 -0.12 -8.30 22.18
N PHE A 90 -0.18 -7.48 21.13
CA PHE A 90 0.69 -6.33 20.90
C PHE A 90 0.03 -5.00 21.23
N THR A 91 -1.21 -4.99 21.75
CA THR A 91 -1.73 -3.92 22.56
C THR A 91 -0.99 -4.01 23.89
N THR A 92 0.30 -3.68 23.84
CA THR A 92 0.81 -2.65 24.73
C THR A 92 -0.26 -1.57 24.76
N PRO A 93 -0.66 -1.03 25.93
CA PRO A 93 -1.60 0.07 25.95
C PRO A 93 -1.18 1.06 24.85
N SER A 94 -1.99 1.18 23.78
CA SER A 94 -2.10 2.46 23.08
C SER A 94 -2.18 3.45 24.22
N PRO A 95 -1.20 4.37 24.34
CA PRO A 95 -0.94 5.11 25.57
C PRO A 95 -2.29 5.46 26.11
N SER A 96 -2.68 4.79 27.20
CA SER A 96 -4.03 4.93 27.71
C SER A 96 -4.25 6.42 27.74
N SER A 97 -5.45 6.84 27.37
CA SER A 97 -6.04 8.14 27.69
C SER A 97 -6.00 8.50 29.19
N VAL A 98 -5.17 7.83 29.99
CA VAL A 98 -4.50 8.43 31.13
C VAL A 98 -3.49 9.41 30.55
N PRO A 99 -3.68 10.73 30.69
CA PRO A 99 -2.51 11.59 30.71
C PRO A 99 -1.67 10.97 31.82
N VAL A 100 -0.60 10.22 31.48
CA VAL A 100 0.47 10.02 32.44
C VAL A 100 0.78 11.46 32.78
N PRO A 101 0.54 11.91 34.02
CA PRO A 101 1.02 13.20 34.41
C PRO A 101 2.48 13.10 34.04
N VAL A 102 2.93 13.87 33.03
CA VAL A 102 4.34 14.23 32.96
C VAL A 102 4.57 14.66 34.39
N PRO A 103 5.36 13.93 35.21
CA PRO A 103 5.63 14.40 36.55
C PRO A 103 6.10 15.83 36.31
N ALA A 104 5.33 16.79 36.83
CA ALA A 104 5.77 18.18 36.83
C ALA A 104 7.25 18.10 37.23
N PRO A 105 8.16 18.67 36.41
CA PRO A 105 9.60 18.40 36.47
C PRO A 105 9.95 18.17 37.93
N THR A 106 10.27 16.91 38.28
CA THR A 106 10.25 16.46 39.68
C THR A 106 10.89 17.56 40.51
N PRO A 107 10.20 18.19 41.49
CA PRO A 107 10.80 19.28 42.26
C PRO A 107 12.05 18.75 42.96
N GLY A 108 13.22 18.91 42.33
CA GLY A 108 14.44 18.22 42.74
C GLY A 108 15.38 17.77 41.61
N VAL A 109 14.91 17.59 40.37
CA VAL A 109 15.79 17.54 39.18
C VAL A 109 15.68 18.89 38.49
N THR A 110 16.31 19.90 39.09
CA THR A 110 16.61 21.13 38.36
C THR A 110 17.53 20.73 37.22
N PRO A 111 17.15 20.83 35.93
CA PRO A 111 18.14 20.77 34.86
C PRO A 111 19.18 21.82 35.21
N THR A 112 20.43 21.39 35.37
CA THR A 112 21.56 22.26 35.69
C THR A 112 21.45 23.51 34.80
N PRO A 113 21.41 24.74 35.36
CA PRO A 113 21.21 25.95 34.58
C PRO A 113 22.25 26.05 33.46
N GLY A 114 21.88 25.65 32.24
CA GLY A 114 22.80 25.57 31.10
C GLY A 114 22.45 24.52 30.03
N GLU A 115 21.70 23.47 30.34
CA GLU A 115 21.39 22.40 29.38
C GLU A 115 19.93 22.51 28.88
N LYS A 116 19.75 22.97 27.63
CA LYS A 116 18.41 23.04 27.01
C LYS A 116 17.95 21.61 26.69
N ALA A 117 16.83 21.18 27.26
CA ALA A 117 16.18 19.94 26.86
C ALA A 117 15.73 20.03 25.39
N VAL A 118 16.04 19.01 24.59
CA VAL A 118 15.70 18.98 23.17
C VAL A 118 14.20 18.75 23.00
N THR A 119 13.55 19.60 22.21
CA THR A 119 12.11 19.54 21.95
C THR A 119 11.76 18.51 20.87
N ARG A 120 10.51 18.03 20.87
CA ARG A 120 9.99 17.10 19.83
C ARG A 120 10.14 17.66 18.42
N ALA A 121 9.92 18.97 18.25
CA ALA A 121 10.08 19.65 16.99
C ALA A 121 11.53 19.66 16.50
N GLU A 122 12.49 19.96 17.39
CA GLU A 122 13.92 19.95 17.07
C GLU A 122 14.42 18.54 16.73
N VAL A 123 13.99 17.51 17.46
CA VAL A 123 14.31 16.11 17.14
C VAL A 123 13.76 15.73 15.76
N SER A 124 12.53 16.13 15.44
CA SER A 124 11.92 15.86 14.13
C SER A 124 12.71 16.49 13.00
N LYS A 125 13.12 17.76 13.16
CA LYS A 125 13.97 18.47 12.21
C LYS A 125 15.31 17.76 12.03
N PHE A 126 15.98 17.41 13.11
CA PHE A 126 17.26 16.71 13.05
C PHE A 126 17.17 15.38 12.29
N LEU A 127 16.15 14.57 12.57
CA LEU A 127 15.96 13.26 11.93
C LEU A 127 15.64 13.37 10.45
N VAL A 128 14.76 14.29 10.08
CA VAL A 128 14.38 14.48 8.69
C VAL A 128 15.57 14.93 7.85
N LEU A 129 16.41 15.81 8.42
CA LEU A 129 17.63 16.26 7.79
C LEU A 129 18.68 15.16 7.72
N SER A 130 18.87 14.38 8.79
CA SER A 130 19.89 13.31 8.83
C SER A 130 19.57 12.17 7.86
N LEU A 131 18.29 11.87 7.66
CA LEU A 131 17.82 10.84 6.74
C LEU A 131 17.62 11.36 5.30
N GLY A 132 17.70 12.67 5.07
CA GLY A 132 17.52 13.27 3.74
C GLY A 132 16.10 13.13 3.18
N ILE A 133 15.09 13.05 4.06
CA ILE A 133 13.67 12.80 3.71
C ILE A 133 12.81 14.06 3.81
N TYR A 134 13.42 15.24 3.78
CA TYR A 134 12.70 16.51 3.87
C TYR A 134 11.80 16.73 2.65
N ASP A 135 10.52 16.95 2.88
CA ASP A 135 9.55 17.35 1.87
C ASP A 135 8.84 18.63 2.32
N GLU A 136 9.08 19.72 1.57
CA GLU A 136 8.46 21.02 1.81
C GLU A 136 6.94 20.98 1.63
N LYS A 137 6.43 20.02 0.84
CA LYS A 137 5.00 19.83 0.53
C LYS A 137 4.33 18.82 1.44
N ALA A 138 5.06 18.23 2.39
CA ALA A 138 4.48 17.31 3.36
C ALA A 138 3.37 17.99 4.15
N GLN A 139 2.24 17.31 4.27
CA GLN A 139 1.09 17.78 5.04
C GLN A 139 0.83 16.84 6.20
N ALA A 140 0.49 17.41 7.35
CA ALA A 140 0.00 16.71 8.53
C ALA A 140 -1.09 17.53 9.24
N ASN A 141 -2.06 16.84 9.81
CA ASN A 141 -3.25 17.44 10.42
C ASN A 141 -3.13 17.48 11.95
N PHE A 142 -2.17 18.27 12.45
CA PHE A 142 -2.03 18.51 13.89
C PHE A 142 -2.72 19.81 14.29
N THR A 143 -3.47 19.76 15.39
CA THR A 143 -4.25 20.92 15.88
C THR A 143 -3.39 22.02 16.50
N ASP A 144 -2.18 21.69 16.95
CA ASP A 144 -1.23 22.56 17.64
C ASP A 144 0.02 22.90 16.81
N VAL A 145 0.09 22.46 15.55
CA VAL A 145 1.17 22.79 14.61
C VAL A 145 0.55 23.46 13.37
N PRO A 146 0.42 24.79 13.36
CA PRO A 146 -0.09 25.51 12.19
C PRO A 146 0.89 25.42 11.01
N MET A 147 0.38 25.60 9.79
CA MET A 147 1.19 25.56 8.56
C MET A 147 2.28 26.65 8.50
N ASP A 148 2.15 27.75 9.25
CA ASP A 148 3.15 28.81 9.33
C ASP A 148 4.30 28.48 10.30
N ASN A 149 4.20 27.38 11.05
CA ASN A 149 5.21 26.98 12.02
C ASN A 149 6.49 26.54 11.28
N GLU A 150 7.65 27.05 11.72
CA GLU A 150 8.95 26.73 11.09
C GLU A 150 9.29 25.22 11.10
N TYR A 151 8.68 24.46 12.01
CA TYR A 151 8.86 23.02 12.13
C TYR A 151 7.79 22.22 11.38
N TYR A 152 6.77 22.87 10.79
CA TYR A 152 5.62 22.18 10.18
C TYR A 152 6.04 21.14 9.14
N SER A 153 6.80 21.54 8.12
CA SER A 153 7.22 20.62 7.05
C SER A 153 8.11 19.49 7.57
N TYR A 154 8.92 19.73 8.60
CA TYR A 154 9.75 18.69 9.22
C TYR A 154 8.91 17.69 10.00
N ILE A 155 7.97 18.17 10.81
CA ILE A 155 7.05 17.33 11.59
C ILE A 155 6.18 16.51 10.62
N ALA A 156 5.64 17.13 9.57
CA ALA A 156 4.85 16.45 8.56
C ALA A 156 5.67 15.41 7.79
N SER A 157 6.91 15.71 7.39
CA SER A 157 7.79 14.74 6.73
C SER A 157 8.06 13.53 7.61
N ALA A 158 8.41 13.75 8.88
CA ALA A 158 8.70 12.68 9.82
C ALA A 158 7.45 11.82 10.12
N TYR A 159 6.28 12.46 10.23
CA TYR A 159 5.01 11.77 10.44
C TYR A 159 4.63 10.89 9.24
N ASN A 160 4.73 11.44 8.02
CA ASN A 160 4.39 10.71 6.79
C ASN A 160 5.33 9.53 6.51
N ASN A 161 6.57 9.59 7.01
CA ASN A 161 7.53 8.49 6.94
C ASN A 161 7.43 7.51 8.14
N GLY A 162 6.44 7.67 9.03
CA GLY A 162 6.22 6.78 10.17
C GLY A 162 7.31 6.82 11.25
N LEU A 163 8.11 7.88 11.27
CA LEU A 163 9.21 8.03 12.24
C LEU A 163 8.71 8.52 13.59
N ILE A 164 7.73 9.42 13.57
CA ILE A 164 7.13 10.03 14.75
C ILE A 164 5.61 9.96 14.67
N ASP A 165 4.98 9.79 15.82
CA ASP A 165 3.53 9.79 15.94
C ASP A 165 3.06 11.04 16.72
N GLY A 166 1.82 11.45 16.42
CA GLY A 166 1.09 12.42 17.23
C GLY A 166 0.54 11.81 18.52
N LEU A 167 -0.02 12.69 19.35
CA LEU A 167 -0.80 12.34 20.53
C LEU A 167 -2.23 11.93 20.13
N THR A 168 -2.90 11.20 21.01
CA THR A 168 -4.24 10.63 20.80
C THR A 168 -5.35 11.67 20.54
N ASN A 169 -5.12 12.94 20.84
CA ASN A 169 -6.04 14.05 20.63
C ASN A 169 -5.80 14.82 19.32
N GLY A 170 -4.94 14.32 18.42
CA GLY A 170 -4.58 15.02 17.18
C GLY A 170 -3.64 16.22 17.42
N MET A 171 -2.95 16.25 18.56
CA MET A 171 -1.85 17.19 18.82
C MET A 171 -0.50 16.52 18.59
N PHE A 172 0.55 17.31 18.38
CA PHE A 172 1.93 16.85 18.26
C PHE A 172 2.79 17.19 19.49
N ALA A 173 2.44 18.27 20.18
CA ALA A 173 3.16 18.90 21.28
C ALA A 173 4.62 19.27 20.92
N PRO A 174 4.84 20.17 19.94
CA PRO A 174 6.17 20.47 19.40
C PRO A 174 7.18 20.95 20.45
N ASN A 175 6.71 21.66 21.49
CA ASN A 175 7.54 22.25 22.54
C ASN A 175 7.84 21.30 23.71
N ASN A 176 7.23 20.11 23.74
CA ASN A 176 7.50 19.16 24.80
C ASN A 176 8.91 18.56 24.63
N SER A 177 9.61 18.38 25.75
CA SER A 177 10.89 17.68 25.77
C SER A 177 10.71 16.20 25.41
N VAL A 178 11.67 15.64 24.68
CA VAL A 178 11.70 14.21 24.35
C VAL A 178 12.36 13.44 25.48
N THR A 179 11.71 12.39 25.99
CA THR A 179 12.32 11.49 26.97
C THR A 179 13.30 10.52 26.29
N ARG A 180 14.29 10.00 27.03
CA ARG A 180 15.30 9.06 26.48
C ARG A 180 14.66 7.85 25.78
N GLU A 181 13.57 7.34 26.34
CA GLU A 181 12.77 6.23 25.78
C GLU A 181 12.06 6.60 24.46
N GLN A 182 11.53 7.81 24.36
CA GLN A 182 10.95 8.33 23.12
C GLN A 182 12.02 8.50 22.05
N TYR A 183 13.18 9.04 22.42
CA TYR A 183 14.32 9.19 21.51
C TYR A 183 14.81 7.84 20.98
N ALA A 184 14.97 6.83 21.84
CA ALA A 184 15.34 5.48 21.42
C ALA A 184 14.33 4.86 20.44
N THR A 185 13.03 5.05 20.69
CA THR A 185 11.98 4.56 19.80
C THR A 185 12.08 5.19 18.42
N ILE A 186 12.29 6.51 18.36
CA ILE A 186 12.39 7.22 17.10
C ILE A 186 13.67 6.82 16.34
N LEU A 187 14.80 6.67 17.04
CA LEU A 187 16.04 6.17 16.44
C LEU A 187 15.88 4.77 15.85
N ALA A 188 15.31 3.84 16.62
CA ALA A 188 15.08 2.46 16.18
C ALA A 188 14.26 2.42 14.87
N ARG A 189 13.24 3.26 14.77
CA ARG A 189 12.41 3.40 13.55
C ARG A 189 13.19 4.04 12.41
N GLY A 190 13.90 5.14 12.68
CA GLY A 190 14.66 5.90 11.68
C GLY A 190 15.72 5.07 10.96
N VAL A 191 16.40 4.18 11.67
CA VAL A 191 17.40 3.26 11.10
C VAL A 191 16.85 1.86 10.82
N SER A 192 15.53 1.66 10.94
CA SER A 192 14.86 0.38 10.67
C SER A 192 15.50 -0.83 11.37
N LEU A 193 15.82 -0.70 12.66
CA LEU A 193 16.48 -1.76 13.42
C LEU A 193 15.59 -3.00 13.58
N PRO A 194 16.18 -4.21 13.59
CA PRO A 194 15.46 -5.42 13.96
C PRO A 194 15.03 -5.33 15.42
N ILE A 195 13.72 -5.24 15.66
CA ILE A 195 13.15 -5.20 16.99
C ILE A 195 13.02 -6.65 17.52
N PRO A 196 13.65 -6.99 18.65
CA PRO A 196 13.53 -8.33 19.22
C PRO A 196 12.09 -8.61 19.69
N SER A 197 11.57 -9.79 19.38
CA SER A 197 10.15 -10.12 19.54
C SER A 197 9.74 -10.59 20.94
N THR A 198 10.68 -10.87 21.85
CA THR A 198 10.38 -11.40 23.19
C THR A 198 11.63 -11.39 24.07
N ASP A 199 11.67 -10.54 25.10
CA ASP A 199 11.57 -10.92 26.52
C ASP A 199 11.86 -9.67 27.40
N PRO A 200 10.90 -9.16 28.20
CA PRO A 200 11.15 -8.10 29.18
C PRO A 200 12.09 -8.51 30.33
N SER A 201 12.60 -9.75 30.35
CA SER A 201 13.55 -10.23 31.37
C SER A 201 15.00 -9.78 31.16
N ILE A 202 15.32 -8.98 30.13
CA ILE A 202 16.64 -8.36 30.07
C ILE A 202 16.76 -7.41 31.25
N THR A 203 17.60 -7.82 32.20
CA THR A 203 18.02 -7.04 33.36
C THR A 203 18.95 -5.94 32.87
N ILE A 204 18.45 -5.00 32.08
CA ILE A 204 19.16 -3.74 31.86
C ILE A 204 18.98 -2.96 33.16
N LYS A 205 20.07 -2.78 33.92
CA LYS A 205 20.04 -2.01 35.18
C LYS A 205 19.51 -0.57 35.02
N ASP A 206 19.52 -0.03 33.80
CA ASP A 206 18.90 1.26 33.44
C ASP A 206 17.37 1.22 33.27
N ILE A 207 16.78 0.05 33.00
CA ILE A 207 15.31 -0.09 32.89
C ILE A 207 14.66 -0.02 34.28
N ASP A 208 15.41 -0.32 35.34
CA ASP A 208 14.92 -0.38 36.73
C ASP A 208 14.58 1.01 37.34
N THR A 209 14.80 2.12 36.62
CA THR A 209 14.58 3.47 37.19
C THR A 209 13.78 4.47 36.34
N GLY A 210 13.15 4.07 35.22
CA GLY A 210 12.24 5.01 34.54
C GLY A 210 11.91 4.77 33.07
N VAL A 211 12.26 3.62 32.50
CA VAL A 211 11.86 3.27 31.13
C VAL A 211 10.55 2.50 31.17
N ALA A 212 9.54 2.97 30.45
CA ALA A 212 8.27 2.31 30.36
C ALA A 212 8.40 0.96 29.63
N ALA A 213 7.63 -0.05 30.07
CA ALA A 213 7.71 -1.42 29.54
C ALA A 213 7.55 -1.48 28.00
N TRP A 214 6.75 -0.58 27.41
CA TRP A 214 6.55 -0.49 25.95
C TRP A 214 7.82 -0.06 25.19
N ALA A 215 8.69 0.74 25.80
CA ALA A 215 9.89 1.29 25.17
C ALA A 215 11.12 0.38 25.33
N SER A 216 11.08 -0.55 26.28
CA SER A 216 12.20 -1.44 26.64
C SER A 216 12.83 -2.16 25.44
N ILE A 217 12.00 -2.69 24.54
CA ILE A 217 12.44 -3.41 23.33
C ILE A 217 13.17 -2.50 22.33
N PHE A 218 12.76 -1.22 22.24
CA PHE A 218 13.38 -0.25 21.34
C PHE A 218 14.70 0.26 21.92
N VAL A 219 14.73 0.55 23.21
CA VAL A 219 15.97 0.90 23.92
C VAL A 219 17.00 -0.21 23.75
N GLN A 220 16.60 -1.47 23.94
CA GLN A 220 17.50 -2.60 23.74
C GLN A 220 18.03 -2.68 22.30
N ALA A 221 17.18 -2.49 21.29
CA ALA A 221 17.61 -2.56 19.89
C ALA A 221 18.66 -1.49 19.57
N VAL A 222 18.47 -0.26 20.05
CA VAL A 222 19.38 0.87 19.81
C VAL A 222 20.70 0.69 20.56
N VAL A 223 20.66 0.17 21.79
CA VAL A 223 21.85 -0.18 22.56
C VAL A 223 22.64 -1.29 21.88
N ASN A 224 21.98 -2.35 21.41
CA ASN A 224 22.63 -3.45 20.69
C ASN A 224 23.28 -2.98 19.39
N ALA A 225 22.71 -1.96 18.75
CA ALA A 225 23.26 -1.32 17.57
C ALA A 225 24.43 -0.36 17.89
N GLY A 226 24.75 -0.13 19.17
CA GLY A 226 25.78 0.82 19.60
C GLY A 226 25.41 2.29 19.36
N LEU A 227 24.11 2.58 19.20
CA LEU A 227 23.60 3.93 18.89
C LEU A 227 23.23 4.73 20.16
N MET A 228 23.17 4.07 21.32
CA MET A 228 22.91 4.69 22.61
C MET A 228 23.71 3.95 23.69
N ASP A 229 24.47 4.71 24.47
CA ASP A 229 25.24 4.15 25.58
C ASP A 229 24.33 3.90 26.80
N LEU A 230 24.58 2.78 27.48
CA LEU A 230 24.04 2.47 28.81
C LEU A 230 25.03 2.92 29.87
N ASP A 231 25.22 4.23 30.00
CA ASP A 231 26.18 4.74 30.98
C ASP A 231 25.53 4.86 32.38
N ILE A 232 25.27 3.71 33.01
CA ILE A 232 25.17 3.58 34.47
C ILE A 232 25.85 2.24 34.87
N LEU A 233 27.09 2.37 35.35
CA LEU A 233 27.92 1.39 36.06
C LEU A 233 28.67 0.31 35.22
N MET A 234 29.66 0.75 34.45
CA MET A 234 30.98 0.08 34.42
C MET A 234 31.89 0.47 35.61
N ALA A 235 31.33 1.06 36.68
CA ALA A 235 32.10 1.64 37.79
C ALA A 235 32.19 0.79 39.08
N THR A 236 31.96 -0.52 39.05
CA THR A 236 32.19 -1.38 40.24
C THR A 236 32.88 -2.70 39.95
N LEU A 237 33.79 -2.75 38.98
CA LEU A 237 34.69 -3.90 38.81
C LEU A 237 36.10 -3.44 38.39
N PHE A 238 36.82 -2.81 39.31
CA PHE A 238 38.26 -3.00 39.56
C PHE A 238 38.55 -2.66 41.01
#